data_AF-A0A355H8T4-F1
#
_entry.id   AF-A0A355H8T4-F1
#
_cell.length_a   1.000
_cell.length_b   1.000
_cell.length_c   1.000
_cell.angle_alpha   90.00
_cell.angle_beta   90.00
_cell.angle_gamma   90.00
#
_symmetry.space_group_name_H-M   'P 1'
#
loop_
_entity.id
_entity.type
_entity.pdbx_description
1 polymer ?
#
loop_
_entity_poly.entity_id
_entity_poly.type
_entity_poly.pdbx_seq_one_letter_code
_entity_poly.pdbx_strand_id
1 'polypeptide(L)'
;DPQQTTEAAILSRFLNAVGEKKPQLVGFNSAKADLKVLLQRAVANGIQAAKFAKRPNKPWEGYDYFDARNSEGHVDLIEILGSYGKSNPSLNEMATVCGIPGKMGISGEEVAPMWLEGRLAEIVAYNECDALSTYLIWLRVAYFGGFFDPQQYTEEQARVRNLLSTEGTLPGKEHLLEFLERWEMWSPVESA
;
A
#
# COMPACT_ATOMS: atom_id res chain seq x y z
N ASP A 1 10.71 -1.40 -21.88
CA ASP A 1 9.96 -1.82 -23.09
C ASP A 1 8.59 -1.13 -23.06
N PRO A 2 8.29 -0.22 -24.01
CA PRO A 2 7.02 0.52 -24.05
C PRO A 2 5.76 -0.36 -24.09
N GLN A 3 5.85 -1.57 -24.64
CA GLN A 3 4.72 -2.50 -24.67
C GLN A 3 4.39 -3.02 -23.25
N GLN A 4 5.42 -3.23 -22.43
CA GLN A 4 5.27 -3.68 -21.04
C GLN A 4 4.75 -2.58 -20.09
N THR A 5 4.75 -1.33 -20.54
CA THR A 5 4.27 -0.16 -19.80
C THR A 5 2.92 0.34 -20.28
N THR A 6 2.28 -0.34 -21.24
CA THR A 6 0.87 -0.05 -21.58
C THR A 6 -0.03 -0.35 -20.38
N GLU A 7 -1.12 0.40 -20.23
CA GLU A 7 -2.10 0.18 -19.15
C GLU A 7 -2.57 -1.29 -19.15
N ALA A 8 -2.92 -1.84 -20.32
CA ALA A 8 -3.37 -3.23 -20.43
C ALA A 8 -2.30 -4.24 -19.97
N ALA A 9 -1.03 -4.04 -20.33
CA ALA A 9 0.05 -4.91 -19.88
C ALA A 9 0.28 -4.84 -18.37
N ILE A 10 0.24 -3.63 -17.79
CA ILE A 10 0.41 -3.42 -16.34
C ILE A 10 -0.74 -4.09 -15.58
N LEU A 11 -1.99 -3.83 -15.97
CA LEU A 11 -3.18 -4.40 -15.33
C LEU A 11 -3.20 -5.92 -15.42
N SER A 12 -2.93 -6.47 -16.61
CA SER A 12 -2.89 -7.92 -16.83
C SER A 12 -1.81 -8.58 -15.98
N ARG A 13 -0.60 -7.99 -15.94
CA ARG A 13 0.51 -8.49 -15.13
C ARG A 13 0.16 -8.49 -13.64
N PHE A 14 -0.36 -7.37 -13.13
CA PHE A 14 -0.71 -7.24 -11.72
C PHE A 14 -1.81 -8.22 -11.31
N LEU A 15 -2.97 -8.19 -11.98
CA LEU A 15 -4.13 -9.00 -11.59
C LEU A 15 -3.86 -10.49 -11.70
N ASN A 16 -3.18 -10.93 -12.78
CA ASN A 16 -2.83 -12.35 -12.91
C ASN A 16 -1.78 -12.76 -11.87
N ALA A 17 -0.77 -11.94 -11.57
CA ALA A 17 0.20 -12.25 -10.52
C ALA A 17 -0.47 -12.41 -9.14
N VAL A 18 -1.41 -11.52 -8.78
CA VAL A 18 -2.18 -11.64 -7.54
C VAL A 18 -3.02 -12.91 -7.55
N GLY A 19 -3.74 -13.20 -8.64
CA GLY A 19 -4.55 -14.42 -8.74
C GLY A 19 -3.75 -15.73 -8.64
N GLU A 20 -2.52 -15.74 -9.16
CA GLU A 20 -1.62 -16.91 -9.10
C GLU A 20 -0.96 -17.08 -7.74
N LYS A 21 -0.40 -16.00 -7.19
CA LYS A 21 0.40 -16.04 -5.96
C LYS A 21 -0.45 -15.99 -4.71
N LYS A 22 -1.68 -15.50 -4.85
CA LYS A 22 -2.64 -15.30 -3.76
C LYS A 22 -2.02 -14.59 -2.54
N PRO A 23 -1.40 -13.40 -2.69
CA PRO A 23 -0.92 -12.65 -1.54
C PRO A 23 -2.10 -12.07 -0.74
N GLN A 24 -1.86 -11.66 0.50
CA GLN A 24 -2.72 -10.70 1.16
C GLN A 24 -2.45 -9.32 0.54
N LEU A 25 -3.49 -8.71 -0.04
CA LEU A 25 -3.42 -7.34 -0.54
C LEU A 25 -3.76 -6.37 0.57
N VAL A 26 -2.77 -5.62 1.03
CA VAL A 26 -2.94 -4.58 2.05
C VAL A 26 -3.04 -3.22 1.38
N GLY A 27 -3.99 -2.39 1.77
CA GLY A 27 -4.07 -1.00 1.33
C GLY A 27 -4.84 -0.11 2.29
N PHE A 28 -4.93 1.18 1.97
CA PHE A 28 -5.66 2.16 2.78
C PHE A 28 -6.77 2.80 1.93
N ASN A 29 -8.03 2.49 2.22
CA ASN A 29 -9.20 2.78 1.37
C ASN A 29 -9.18 2.07 0.00
N SER A 30 -8.42 1.00 -0.11
CA SER A 30 -8.16 0.32 -1.38
C SER A 30 -9.34 -0.50 -1.89
N ALA A 31 -10.29 -0.88 -1.02
CA ALA A 31 -11.53 -1.55 -1.43
C ALA A 31 -12.49 -0.60 -2.15
N LYS A 32 -12.43 0.70 -1.87
CA LYS A 32 -13.31 1.72 -2.47
C LYS A 32 -12.62 2.54 -3.57
N ALA A 33 -11.29 2.59 -3.56
CA ALA A 33 -10.50 3.35 -4.54
C ALA A 33 -9.68 2.42 -5.46
N ASP A 34 -8.50 1.99 -5.03
CA ASP A 34 -7.48 1.35 -5.87
C ASP A 34 -8.01 0.17 -6.66
N LEU A 35 -8.57 -0.82 -5.96
CA LEU A 35 -9.02 -2.05 -6.60
C LEU A 35 -10.21 -1.80 -7.53
N LYS A 36 -11.06 -0.82 -7.22
CA LYS A 36 -12.18 -0.43 -8.09
C LYS A 36 -11.68 0.14 -9.40
N VAL A 37 -10.67 1.01 -9.37
CA VAL A 37 -10.06 1.56 -10.59
C VAL A 37 -9.39 0.45 -11.39
N LEU A 38 -8.57 -0.40 -10.78
CA LEU A 38 -7.91 -1.51 -11.47
C LEU A 38 -8.92 -2.45 -12.15
N LEU A 39 -10.02 -2.78 -11.48
CA LEU A 39 -11.09 -3.62 -12.02
C LEU A 39 -11.81 -2.94 -13.20
N GLN A 40 -12.22 -1.68 -13.04
CA GLN A 40 -12.92 -0.95 -14.09
C GLN A 40 -12.05 -0.83 -15.34
N ARG A 41 -10.76 -0.50 -15.16
CA ARG A 41 -9.81 -0.37 -16.27
C ARG A 41 -9.45 -1.72 -16.90
N ALA A 42 -9.40 -2.80 -16.14
CA ALA A 42 -9.19 -4.14 -16.68
C ALA A 42 -10.36 -4.59 -17.54
N VAL A 43 -11.60 -4.35 -17.09
CA VAL A 43 -12.82 -4.62 -17.88
C VAL A 43 -12.85 -3.77 -19.15
N ALA A 44 -12.55 -2.48 -19.05
CA ALA A 44 -12.51 -1.58 -20.21
C ALA A 44 -11.48 -2.00 -21.26
N ASN A 45 -10.37 -2.62 -20.84
CA ASN A 45 -9.32 -3.14 -21.72
C ASN A 45 -9.54 -4.61 -22.13
N GLY A 46 -10.66 -5.25 -21.76
CA GLY A 46 -10.94 -6.64 -22.11
C GLY A 46 -10.00 -7.67 -21.48
N ILE A 47 -9.43 -7.37 -20.31
CA ILE A 47 -8.43 -8.21 -19.64
C ILE A 47 -9.12 -9.32 -18.86
N GLN A 48 -8.69 -10.56 -19.09
CA GLN A 48 -9.09 -11.71 -18.29
C GLN A 48 -8.14 -11.91 -17.09
N ALA A 49 -8.73 -12.03 -15.89
CA ALA A 49 -8.01 -12.32 -14.65
C ALA A 49 -8.78 -13.37 -13.81
N ALA A 50 -9.03 -14.54 -14.38
CA ALA A 50 -9.98 -15.53 -13.84
C ALA A 50 -9.62 -16.03 -12.43
N LYS A 51 -8.33 -16.22 -12.12
CA LYS A 51 -7.89 -16.67 -10.79
C LYS A 51 -8.03 -15.59 -9.73
N PHE A 52 -7.75 -14.34 -10.09
CA PHE A 52 -7.99 -13.18 -9.23
C PHE A 52 -9.48 -12.98 -8.95
N ALA A 53 -10.31 -13.14 -9.98
CA ALA A 53 -11.77 -13.01 -9.89
C ALA A 53 -12.47 -14.22 -9.22
N LYS A 54 -11.73 -15.27 -8.88
CA LYS A 54 -12.32 -16.48 -8.28
C LYS A 54 -12.69 -16.19 -6.84
N ARG A 55 -13.99 -16.27 -6.55
CA ARG A 55 -14.53 -16.10 -5.20
C ARG A 55 -14.78 -17.46 -4.54
N PRO A 56 -14.62 -17.58 -3.22
CA PRO A 56 -14.98 -18.79 -2.49
C PRO A 56 -16.50 -18.98 -2.46
N ASN A 57 -16.96 -20.21 -2.20
CA ASN A 57 -18.40 -20.49 -2.10
C ASN A 57 -19.01 -19.84 -0.86
N LYS A 58 -18.22 -19.74 0.21
CA LYS A 58 -18.59 -19.02 1.44
C LYS A 58 -17.47 -18.05 1.82
N PRO A 59 -17.78 -16.89 2.43
CA PRO A 59 -16.79 -15.85 2.71
C PRO A 59 -15.56 -16.31 3.51
N TRP A 60 -15.72 -17.27 4.42
CA TRP A 60 -14.65 -17.77 5.30
C TRP A 60 -13.82 -18.92 4.70
N GLU A 61 -14.13 -19.39 3.49
CA GLU A 61 -13.50 -20.59 2.91
C GLU A 61 -12.26 -20.27 2.04
N GLY A 62 -11.90 -19.00 1.85
CA GLY A 62 -10.70 -18.64 1.11
C GLY A 62 -10.57 -17.15 0.83
N TYR A 63 -9.54 -16.79 0.06
CA TYR A 63 -9.29 -15.40 -0.32
C TYR A 63 -10.32 -14.92 -1.33
N ASP A 64 -11.00 -13.84 -0.96
CA ASP A 64 -11.85 -13.02 -1.80
C ASP A 64 -11.27 -11.60 -1.83
N TYR A 65 -10.72 -11.19 -2.98
CA TYR A 65 -10.21 -9.83 -3.18
C TYR A 65 -11.31 -8.78 -3.35
N PHE A 66 -12.58 -9.19 -3.48
CA PHE A 66 -13.72 -8.28 -3.64
C PHE A 66 -14.43 -7.99 -2.32
N ASP A 67 -14.10 -8.73 -1.26
CA ASP A 67 -14.69 -8.61 0.07
C ASP A 67 -13.60 -8.37 1.13
N ALA A 68 -13.21 -7.10 1.26
CA ALA A 68 -12.21 -6.67 2.24
C ALA A 68 -12.69 -6.74 3.70
N ARG A 69 -13.98 -7.05 3.95
CA ARG A 69 -14.55 -7.12 5.30
C ARG A 69 -14.53 -8.52 5.87
N ASN A 70 -14.78 -9.51 5.02
CA ASN A 70 -14.97 -10.89 5.45
C ASN A 70 -13.88 -11.85 4.96
N SER A 71 -12.87 -11.35 4.25
CA SER A 71 -11.78 -12.16 3.71
C SER A 71 -10.41 -11.56 4.03
N GLU A 72 -9.47 -12.43 4.36
CA GLU A 72 -8.07 -12.07 4.62
C GLU A 72 -7.25 -11.84 3.35
N GLY A 73 -7.83 -12.10 2.17
CA GLY A 73 -7.18 -11.86 0.88
C GLY A 73 -6.99 -10.37 0.60
N HIS A 74 -7.88 -9.52 1.13
CA HIS A 74 -7.79 -8.07 0.99
C HIS A 74 -7.99 -7.41 2.35
N VAL A 75 -6.90 -6.84 2.89
CA VAL A 75 -6.92 -6.05 4.12
C VAL A 75 -6.98 -4.57 3.75
N ASP A 76 -8.17 -3.98 3.83
CA ASP A 76 -8.34 -2.53 3.75
C ASP A 76 -8.25 -1.93 5.16
N LEU A 77 -7.16 -1.22 5.43
CA LEU A 77 -6.88 -0.64 6.74
C LEU A 77 -7.96 0.36 7.19
N ILE A 78 -8.65 1.02 6.25
CA ILE A 78 -9.71 1.97 6.62
C ILE A 78 -10.96 1.24 7.16
N GLU A 79 -11.19 -0.02 6.75
CA GLU A 79 -12.30 -0.82 7.27
C GLU A 79 -12.00 -1.34 8.69
N ILE A 80 -10.72 -1.39 9.08
CA ILE A 80 -10.27 -1.80 10.42
C ILE A 80 -10.19 -0.61 11.37
N LEU A 81 -9.58 0.49 10.92
CA LEU A 81 -9.25 1.66 11.75
C LEU A 81 -10.33 2.74 11.72
N GLY A 82 -11.18 2.73 10.68
CA GLY A 82 -12.25 3.68 10.51
C GLY A 82 -13.49 3.35 11.34
N SER A 83 -14.51 4.20 11.20
CA SER A 83 -15.82 4.00 11.81
C SER A 83 -16.91 4.20 10.76
N TYR A 84 -18.13 3.76 11.08
CA TYR A 84 -19.25 3.95 10.18
C TYR A 84 -19.55 5.45 9.98
N GLY A 85 -19.45 5.92 8.74
CA GLY A 85 -19.78 7.30 8.36
C GLY A 85 -18.55 8.16 8.02
N LYS A 86 -18.56 9.42 8.49
CA LYS A 86 -17.56 10.44 8.10
C LYS A 86 -16.29 10.45 8.96
N SER A 87 -16.19 9.59 9.96
CA SER A 87 -15.08 9.58 10.93
C SER A 87 -13.95 8.63 10.51
N ASN A 88 -13.60 8.61 9.23
CA ASN A 88 -12.49 7.80 8.75
C ASN A 88 -11.20 8.63 8.72
N PRO A 89 -10.12 8.17 9.36
CA PRO A 89 -8.83 8.85 9.25
C PRO A 89 -8.31 8.70 7.82
N SER A 90 -7.63 9.73 7.34
CA SER A 90 -6.75 9.65 6.18
C SER A 90 -5.49 8.85 6.53
N LEU A 91 -4.80 8.35 5.50
CA LEU A 91 -3.48 7.71 5.64
C LEU A 91 -2.51 8.63 6.40
N ASN A 92 -2.52 9.92 6.06
CA ASN A 92 -1.65 10.92 6.67
C ASN A 92 -1.92 11.11 8.17
N GLU A 93 -3.20 11.22 8.57
CA GLU A 93 -3.58 11.35 9.98
C GLU A 93 -3.15 10.10 10.76
N MET A 94 -3.39 8.92 10.20
CA MET A 94 -3.02 7.66 10.85
C MET A 94 -1.50 7.49 10.96
N ALA A 95 -0.75 7.82 9.91
CA ALA A 95 0.71 7.79 9.92
C ALA A 95 1.26 8.76 10.98
N THR A 96 0.72 9.98 11.04
CA THR A 96 1.14 11.02 11.98
C THR A 96 0.97 10.58 13.42
N VAL A 97 -0.21 10.07 13.81
CA VAL A 97 -0.42 9.58 15.18
C VAL A 97 0.39 8.32 15.50
N CYS A 98 0.86 7.62 14.47
CA CYS A 98 1.77 6.50 14.62
C CYS A 98 3.26 6.90 14.70
N GLY A 99 3.61 8.19 14.54
CA GLY A 99 5.02 8.60 14.41
C GLY A 99 5.68 8.04 13.15
N ILE A 100 4.90 7.74 12.12
CA ILE A 100 5.35 7.30 10.78
C ILE A 100 5.26 8.53 9.86
N PRO A 101 6.17 8.72 8.90
CA PRO A 101 6.03 9.78 7.92
C PRO A 101 4.69 9.68 7.19
N GLY A 102 3.93 10.77 7.22
CA GLY A 102 2.69 10.92 6.45
C GLY A 102 3.00 11.41 5.03
N LYS A 103 2.21 12.38 4.55
CA LYS A 103 2.44 13.04 3.26
C LYS A 103 3.81 13.71 3.24
N MET A 104 4.65 13.30 2.30
CA MET A 104 6.01 13.85 2.16
C MET A 104 6.08 15.19 1.41
N GLY A 105 4.95 15.71 0.91
CA GLY A 105 4.85 17.04 0.30
C GLY A 105 3.82 17.15 -0.83
N ILE A 106 3.46 16.03 -1.46
CA ILE A 106 2.49 15.95 -2.56
C ILE A 106 1.12 15.54 -2.02
N SER A 107 0.06 16.21 -2.49
CA SER A 107 -1.33 15.82 -2.29
C SER A 107 -1.86 15.05 -3.50
N GLY A 108 -2.77 14.10 -3.27
CA GLY A 108 -3.39 13.31 -4.35
C GLY A 108 -4.08 14.15 -5.44
N GLU A 109 -4.53 15.36 -5.10
CA GLU A 109 -5.12 16.31 -6.06
C GLU A 109 -4.10 16.85 -7.09
N GLU A 110 -2.80 16.80 -6.75
CA GLU A 110 -1.71 17.29 -7.60
C GLU A 110 -1.24 16.25 -8.63
N VAL A 111 -1.64 14.97 -8.47
CA VAL A 111 -1.17 13.87 -9.33
C VAL A 111 -1.54 14.08 -10.80
N ALA A 112 -2.76 14.53 -11.10
CA ALA A 112 -3.19 14.75 -12.48
C ALA A 112 -2.44 15.92 -13.16
N PRO A 113 -2.31 17.11 -12.53
CA PRO A 113 -1.41 18.17 -13.02
C PRO A 113 0.03 17.68 -13.25
N MET A 114 0.62 17.01 -12.26
CA MET A 114 1.99 16.49 -12.34
C MET A 114 2.17 15.52 -13.51
N TRP A 115 1.17 14.67 -13.76
CA TRP A 115 1.21 13.73 -14.89
C TRP A 115 1.24 14.47 -16.23
N LEU A 116 0.40 15.50 -16.39
CA LEU A 116 0.36 16.32 -17.60
C LEU A 116 1.66 17.12 -17.81
N GLU A 117 2.35 17.46 -16.72
CA GLU A 117 3.67 18.12 -16.72
C GLU A 117 4.83 17.14 -16.97
N GLY A 118 4.57 15.84 -17.09
CA GLY A 118 5.60 14.82 -17.29
C GLY A 118 6.42 14.48 -16.04
N ARG A 119 5.93 14.86 -14.85
CA ARG A 119 6.60 14.67 -13.54
C ARG A 119 6.40 13.26 -12.98
N LEU A 120 6.62 12.25 -13.81
CA LEU A 120 6.37 10.85 -13.45
C LEU A 120 7.24 10.37 -12.28
N ALA A 121 8.51 10.78 -12.22
CA ALA A 121 9.42 10.38 -11.15
C ALA A 121 8.88 10.78 -9.77
N GLU A 122 8.31 11.98 -9.65
CA GLU A 122 7.74 12.48 -8.40
C GLU A 122 6.45 11.76 -8.03
N ILE A 123 5.60 11.43 -9.02
CA ILE A 123 4.40 10.60 -8.79
C ILE A 123 4.80 9.21 -8.27
N VAL A 124 5.84 8.61 -8.85
CA VAL A 124 6.37 7.31 -8.38
C VAL A 124 6.89 7.43 -6.95
N ALA A 125 7.72 8.43 -6.66
CA ALA A 125 8.25 8.66 -5.32
C ALA A 125 7.14 8.84 -4.27
N TYR A 126 6.11 9.62 -4.61
CA TYR A 126 4.94 9.80 -3.76
C TYR A 126 4.20 8.49 -3.47
N ASN A 127 3.94 7.67 -4.49
CA ASN A 127 3.25 6.38 -4.31
C ASN A 127 4.09 5.38 -3.52
N GLU A 128 5.43 5.40 -3.66
CA GLU A 128 6.32 4.55 -2.87
C GLU A 128 6.28 4.93 -1.38
N CYS A 129 6.30 6.23 -1.05
CA CYS A 129 6.14 6.71 0.32
C CYS A 129 4.78 6.32 0.91
N ASP A 130 3.68 6.50 0.17
CA ASP A 130 2.34 6.10 0.63
C ASP A 130 2.24 4.58 0.87
N ALA A 131 2.89 3.76 0.02
CA ALA A 131 2.97 2.31 0.21
C ALA A 131 3.77 1.93 1.47
N LEU A 132 4.87 2.62 1.76
CA LEU A 132 5.67 2.43 2.98
C LEU A 132 4.88 2.80 4.24
N SER A 133 4.20 3.95 4.24
CA SER A 133 3.35 4.35 5.38
C SER A 133 2.20 3.37 5.59
N THR A 134 1.58 2.89 4.50
CA THR A 134 0.55 1.86 4.54
C THR A 134 1.08 0.56 5.16
N TYR A 135 2.27 0.10 4.75
CA TYR A 135 2.90 -1.10 5.31
C TYR A 135 3.18 -0.94 6.82
N LEU A 136 3.76 0.19 7.24
CA LEU A 136 4.10 0.41 8.64
C LEU A 136 2.87 0.53 9.55
N ILE A 137 1.77 1.10 9.04
CA ILE A 137 0.48 1.10 9.74
C ILE A 137 -0.07 -0.32 9.82
N TRP A 138 -0.04 -1.09 8.71
CA TRP A 138 -0.46 -2.49 8.73
C TRP A 138 0.34 -3.31 9.73
N LEU A 139 1.66 -3.13 9.78
CA LEU A 139 2.52 -3.83 10.72
C LEU A 139 2.12 -3.52 12.17
N ARG A 140 1.73 -2.27 12.46
CA ARG A 140 1.22 -1.88 13.77
C ARG A 140 -0.15 -2.48 14.08
N VAL A 141 -1.04 -2.56 13.10
CA VAL A 141 -2.35 -3.25 13.24
C VAL A 141 -2.13 -4.74 13.50
N ALA A 142 -1.21 -5.37 12.77
CA ALA A 142 -0.88 -6.78 12.94
C ALA A 142 -0.24 -7.05 14.32
N TYR A 143 0.66 -6.18 14.78
CA TYR A 143 1.21 -6.23 16.14
C TYR A 143 0.11 -6.05 17.20
N PHE A 144 -0.78 -5.07 17.05
CA PHE A 144 -1.94 -4.87 17.92
C PHE A 144 -2.84 -6.12 17.97
N GLY A 145 -3.02 -6.80 16.83
CA GLY A 145 -3.75 -8.05 16.73
C GLY A 145 -3.04 -9.29 17.28
N GLY A 146 -1.79 -9.16 17.75
CA GLY A 146 -0.99 -10.27 18.29
C GLY A 146 -0.39 -11.21 17.24
N PHE A 147 -0.36 -10.80 15.97
CA PHE A 147 0.27 -11.58 14.89
C PHE A 147 1.79 -11.51 14.91
N PHE A 148 2.33 -10.50 15.60
CA PHE A 148 3.75 -10.33 15.87
C PHE A 148 3.95 -10.16 17.37
N ASP A 149 4.96 -10.82 17.92
CA ASP A 149 5.46 -10.49 19.26
C ASP A 149 6.34 -9.21 19.22
N PRO A 150 6.74 -8.64 20.38
CA PRO A 150 7.54 -7.41 20.42
C PRO A 150 8.88 -7.52 19.68
N GLN A 151 9.52 -8.69 19.70
CA GLN A 151 10.77 -8.91 19.00
C GLN A 151 10.54 -8.92 17.48
N GLN A 152 9.57 -9.69 17.00
CA GLN A 152 9.24 -9.77 15.59
C GLN A 152 8.79 -8.41 15.02
N TYR A 153 7.99 -7.65 15.78
CA TYR A 153 7.59 -6.30 15.38
C TYR A 153 8.79 -5.35 15.23
N THR A 154 9.79 -5.47 16.11
CA THR A 154 11.03 -4.69 16.02
C THR A 154 11.87 -5.13 14.82
N GLU A 155 12.01 -6.44 14.60
CA GLU A 155 12.73 -7.02 13.47
C GLU A 155 12.13 -6.60 12.12
N GLU A 156 10.80 -6.62 11.99
CA GLU A 156 10.12 -6.19 10.75
C GLU A 156 10.31 -4.71 10.46
N GLN A 157 10.28 -3.84 11.48
CA GLN A 157 10.63 -2.43 11.28
C GLN A 157 12.10 -2.25 10.89
N ALA A 158 13.02 -3.04 11.46
CA ALA A 158 14.43 -3.02 11.08
C ALA A 158 14.64 -3.47 9.62
N ARG A 159 13.87 -4.45 9.11
CA ARG A 159 13.88 -4.82 7.69
C ARG A 159 13.50 -3.65 6.79
N VAL A 160 12.47 -2.87 7.15
CA VAL A 160 12.08 -1.67 6.39
C VAL A 160 13.19 -0.63 6.41
N ARG A 161 13.80 -0.35 7.58
CA ARG A 161 14.93 0.58 7.67
C ARG A 161 16.09 0.16 6.78
N ASN A 162 16.44 -1.13 6.78
CA ASN A 162 17.49 -1.68 5.93
C ASN A 162 17.14 -1.59 4.43
N LEU A 163 15.89 -1.83 4.07
CA LEU A 163 15.41 -1.64 2.70
C LEU A 163 15.59 -0.18 2.26
N LEU A 164 15.12 0.78 3.08
CA LEU A 164 15.20 2.21 2.77
C LEU A 164 16.65 2.70 2.68
N SER A 165 17.51 2.29 3.61
CA SER A 165 18.92 2.68 3.61
C SER A 165 19.69 2.09 2.43
N THR A 166 19.31 0.90 1.96
CA THR A 166 19.95 0.25 0.81
C THR A 166 19.44 0.85 -0.50
N GLU A 167 18.13 0.80 -0.74
CA GLU A 167 17.50 1.25 -1.99
C GLU A 167 17.63 2.75 -2.18
N GLY A 168 17.63 3.53 -1.10
CA GLY A 168 17.77 4.99 -1.16
C GLY A 168 19.13 5.48 -1.64
N THR A 169 20.14 4.60 -1.75
CA THR A 169 21.43 4.92 -2.37
C THR A 169 21.42 4.82 -3.90
N LEU A 170 20.36 4.26 -4.48
CA LEU A 170 20.22 4.12 -5.92
C LEU A 170 19.77 5.46 -6.55
N PRO A 171 20.25 5.78 -7.77
CA PRO A 171 19.83 7.00 -8.46
C PRO A 171 18.30 7.05 -8.67
N GLY A 172 17.68 8.17 -8.28
CA GLY A 172 16.23 8.38 -8.41
C GLY A 172 15.40 7.73 -7.29
N LYS A 173 16.04 7.30 -6.20
CA LYS A 173 15.42 6.74 -5.00
C LYS A 173 15.70 7.54 -3.73
N GLU A 174 16.20 8.76 -3.86
CA GLU A 174 16.65 9.61 -2.76
C GLU A 174 15.52 9.92 -1.76
N HIS A 175 14.27 9.95 -2.20
CA HIS A 175 13.08 10.11 -1.35
C HIS A 175 12.94 9.01 -0.30
N LEU A 176 13.53 7.84 -0.49
CA LEU A 176 13.53 6.75 0.50
C LEU A 176 14.43 7.07 1.70
N LEU A 177 15.56 7.75 1.47
CA LEU A 177 16.42 8.25 2.57
C LEU A 177 15.73 9.38 3.31
N GLU A 178 15.07 10.28 2.59
CA GLU A 178 14.28 11.36 3.20
C GLU A 178 13.14 10.79 4.06
N PHE A 179 12.43 9.76 3.57
CA PHE A 179 11.42 9.05 4.35
C PHE A 179 12.01 8.45 5.63
N LEU A 180 13.16 7.77 5.52
CA LEU A 180 13.85 7.17 6.66
C LEU A 180 14.25 8.23 7.70
N GLU A 181 14.86 9.34 7.27
CA GLU A 181 15.25 10.45 8.15
C GLU A 181 14.04 11.01 8.91
N ARG A 182 12.93 11.28 8.21
CA ARG A 182 11.69 11.74 8.86
C ARG A 182 11.12 10.71 9.83
N TRP A 183 11.24 9.42 9.52
CA TRP A 183 10.77 8.37 10.40
C TRP A 183 11.57 8.31 11.71
N GLU A 184 12.89 8.42 11.64
CA GLU A 184 13.78 8.45 12.81
C GLU A 184 13.58 9.71 13.68
N MET A 185 13.24 10.85 13.09
CA MET A 185 12.94 12.07 13.85
C MET A 185 11.73 11.94 14.77
N TRP A 186 10.73 11.12 14.39
CA TRP A 186 9.46 10.99 15.12
C TRP A 186 9.35 9.71 15.94
N SER A 187 10.21 8.73 15.65
CA SER A 187 10.38 7.51 16.44
C SER A 187 11.72 7.60 17.16
N PRO A 188 11.86 8.33 18.29
CA PRO A 188 13.09 8.29 19.04
C PRO A 188 13.33 6.82 19.41
N VAL A 189 14.43 6.26 18.90
CA VAL A 189 14.93 4.96 19.31
C VAL A 189 14.89 4.97 20.83
N GLU A 190 14.09 4.09 21.44
CA GLU A 190 14.14 3.93 22.90
C GLU A 190 15.59 3.61 23.25
N SER A 191 16.28 4.61 23.81
CA SER A 191 17.59 4.43 24.39
C SER A 191 17.40 3.43 25.53
N ALA A 192 17.84 2.19 25.27
CA ALA A 192 17.96 1.14 26.27
C ALA A 192 18.84 1.57 27.45
#